data_AF-A0A560DWC5-F1
#
_entry.id   AF-A0A560DWC5-F1
#
_cell.length_a   1.000
_cell.length_b   1.000
_cell.length_c   1.000
_cell.angle_alpha   90.00
_cell.angle_beta   90.00
_cell.angle_gamma   90.00
#
_symmetry.space_group_name_H-M   'P 1'
#
loop_
_entity.id
_entity.type
_entity.pdbx_description
1 polymer ?
#
loop_
_entity_poly.entity_id
_entity_poly.type
_entity_poly.pdbx_seq_one_letter_code
_entity_poly.pdbx_strand_id
1 'polypeptide(L)'
;MLLNDGLFMDDWWVLKPRPDFVIDIDFLLTGAGHPIFYSYDRFANWTGAPVAVMVSMALAGIFLGATCLVLTATRLDLLDRAEAVCFALIVWTYPGYQLWAGKANAVYVFSFGLLFVGTWLLTLAFGARGLQRVLLRIATALVFILSFALNSTIVLYAFAMLGLFVATWWSGEAAHGFVRRTWRAGWRCALGYPELVVLPLVYWGALNIWFKRIGVYAQHYGAHFPTPGELVNGWKAFFVTSYWDLVTSALKLAIEAPALLVVAALLVGAALFLLRSEPEPTTAKDATSAKSAVAAPFVLAIVLFLALSFPYLVAGLRPSSLHFYESRHLLMFGLPSALIFLGLKRWGQHFIGSKAALVVVLGFGSVLSIGLLWNTYIFMQARTLKLEALASNLAARPQPAATVFALDDGFVDYPSRHVPFGLAEVTGMLRLSWGNQPFFGFALRAERPTILQEMEVARTSPGSAFTHIDPSGPQATISFQPGPGAVPNLALVRKYYGCRLLSRCDVSQLLQQLADVTIKPGPIAGILPVDRSKTDAAPSR
;
A
#
# COMPACT_ATOMS: atom_id res chain seq x y z
N MET A 1 1.79 -10.28 8.52
CA MET A 1 1.08 -9.19 9.20
C MET A 1 0.98 -9.42 10.70
N LEU A 2 0.28 -10.46 11.16
CA LEU A 2 0.09 -10.75 12.60
C LEU A 2 1.38 -10.94 13.41
N LEU A 3 2.42 -11.49 12.79
CA LEU A 3 3.69 -11.71 13.46
C LEU A 3 4.53 -10.42 13.57
N ASN A 4 4.21 -9.39 12.79
CA ASN A 4 5.00 -8.18 12.78
C ASN A 4 4.54 -7.21 13.87
N ASP A 5 5.43 -6.85 14.78
CA ASP A 5 5.10 -6.02 15.95
C ASP A 5 5.29 -4.52 15.72
N GLY A 6 6.03 -4.15 14.67
CA GLY A 6 6.49 -2.78 14.46
C GLY A 6 5.40 -1.77 14.17
N LEU A 7 5.71 -0.52 14.46
CA LEU A 7 5.08 0.63 13.82
C LEU A 7 6.03 1.11 12.71
N PHE A 8 5.49 1.33 11.53
CA PHE A 8 6.26 1.75 10.37
C PHE A 8 5.77 3.09 9.85
N MET A 9 6.70 4.01 9.59
CA MET A 9 6.40 5.25 8.87
C MET A 9 5.26 6.05 9.54
N ASP A 10 4.16 6.30 8.81
CA ASP A 10 3.01 7.06 9.25
C ASP A 10 2.24 6.40 10.41
N ASP A 11 2.46 5.11 10.67
CA ASP A 11 1.91 4.44 11.87
C ASP A 11 2.23 5.24 13.14
N TRP A 12 3.43 5.83 13.19
CA TRP A 12 3.89 6.67 14.30
C TRP A 12 3.10 7.97 14.45
N TRP A 13 2.45 8.43 13.39
CA TRP A 13 1.66 9.66 13.38
C TRP A 13 0.19 9.40 13.63
N VAL A 14 -0.37 8.33 13.06
CA VAL A 14 -1.82 8.10 13.08
C VAL A 14 -2.28 7.14 14.18
N LEU A 15 -1.42 6.27 14.68
CA LEU A 15 -1.73 5.39 15.81
C LEU A 15 -1.10 6.01 17.04
N LYS A 16 -1.86 6.85 17.79
CA LYS A 16 -1.35 7.55 18.97
C LYS A 16 -0.67 6.53 19.89
N PRO A 17 0.68 6.50 19.99
CA PRO A 17 1.34 5.51 20.82
C PRO A 17 1.11 5.83 22.31
N ARG A 18 0.76 7.10 22.63
CA ARG A 18 0.32 7.58 23.94
C ARG A 18 -0.77 8.67 23.79
N PRO A 19 -1.67 8.84 24.78
CA PRO A 19 -2.76 9.82 24.73
C PRO A 19 -2.33 11.28 24.55
N ASP A 20 -1.08 11.61 24.91
CA ASP A 20 -0.48 12.94 24.87
C ASP A 20 0.26 13.25 23.56
N PHE A 21 0.30 12.32 22.59
CA PHE A 21 1.12 12.49 21.39
C PHE A 21 0.81 13.80 20.62
N VAL A 22 1.85 14.62 20.41
CA VAL A 22 1.72 16.01 19.90
C VAL A 22 1.22 16.10 18.46
N ILE A 23 1.37 15.05 17.65
CA ILE A 23 0.87 15.04 16.26
C ILE A 23 -0.60 14.63 16.30
N ASP A 24 -1.49 15.59 16.10
CA ASP A 24 -2.93 15.35 16.17
C ASP A 24 -3.49 14.87 14.85
N ILE A 25 -4.20 13.73 14.89
CA ILE A 25 -4.76 13.05 13.74
C ILE A 25 -5.79 13.88 12.97
N ASP A 26 -6.32 14.94 13.59
CA ASP A 26 -7.20 15.92 12.97
C ASP A 26 -6.57 16.62 11.75
N PHE A 27 -5.24 16.60 11.61
CA PHE A 27 -4.57 17.07 10.39
C PHE A 27 -5.01 16.28 9.14
N LEU A 28 -5.40 15.01 9.28
CA LEU A 28 -5.88 14.20 8.16
C LEU A 28 -7.20 14.75 7.61
N LEU A 29 -8.06 15.26 8.49
CA LEU A 29 -9.36 15.81 8.12
C LEU A 29 -9.22 17.26 7.62
N THR A 30 -8.53 18.09 8.39
CA THR A 30 -8.51 19.55 8.21
C THR A 30 -7.36 20.06 7.35
N GLY A 31 -6.23 19.34 7.33
CA GLY A 31 -5.06 19.67 6.52
C GLY A 31 -5.02 18.87 5.21
N ALA A 32 -5.01 17.54 5.32
CA ALA A 32 -4.79 16.62 4.20
C ALA A 32 -6.06 16.25 3.41
N GLY A 33 -7.25 16.56 3.92
CA GLY A 33 -8.52 16.32 3.23
C GLY A 33 -8.83 14.84 2.97
N HIS A 34 -8.54 13.97 3.94
CA HIS A 34 -8.74 12.52 3.87
C HIS A 34 -9.77 12.04 4.91
N PRO A 35 -11.07 12.35 4.73
CA PRO A 35 -12.12 12.06 5.72
C PRO A 35 -12.34 10.56 5.96
N ILE A 36 -12.20 9.72 4.94
CA ILE A 36 -12.33 8.26 5.07
C ILE A 36 -11.19 7.71 5.93
N PHE A 37 -9.96 8.14 5.65
CA PHE A 37 -8.77 7.72 6.39
C PHE A 37 -8.85 8.14 7.85
N TYR A 38 -9.18 9.42 8.07
CA TYR A 38 -9.46 9.97 9.39
C TYR A 38 -10.51 9.18 10.18
N SER A 39 -11.62 8.80 9.54
CA SER A 39 -12.71 8.09 10.21
C SER A 39 -12.26 6.72 10.73
N TYR A 40 -11.50 5.97 9.92
CA TYR A 40 -10.99 4.66 10.32
C TYR A 40 -9.96 4.76 11.44
N ASP A 41 -8.98 5.66 11.32
CA ASP A 41 -7.99 5.83 12.38
C ASP A 41 -8.62 6.37 13.67
N ARG A 42 -9.57 7.32 13.57
CA ARG A 42 -10.27 7.85 14.74
C ARG A 42 -11.05 6.74 15.45
N PHE A 43 -11.76 5.90 14.69
CA PHE A 43 -12.43 4.73 15.23
C PHE A 43 -11.44 3.78 15.91
N ALA A 44 -10.32 3.46 15.26
CA ALA A 44 -9.28 2.59 15.83
C ALA A 44 -8.73 3.17 17.15
N ASN A 45 -8.40 4.47 17.17
CA ASN A 45 -7.91 5.15 18.38
C ASN A 45 -8.96 5.18 19.50
N TRP A 46 -10.25 5.35 19.19
CA TRP A 46 -11.34 5.32 20.18
C TRP A 46 -11.51 3.98 20.89
N THR A 47 -11.10 2.86 20.27
CA THR A 47 -11.19 1.55 20.92
C THR A 47 -10.18 1.33 22.04
N GLY A 48 -9.17 2.21 22.17
CA GLY A 48 -8.02 2.01 23.06
C GLY A 48 -7.03 0.94 22.59
N ALA A 49 -7.32 0.23 21.49
CA ALA A 49 -6.46 -0.77 20.88
C ALA A 49 -6.27 -0.53 19.37
N PRO A 50 -5.79 0.66 18.95
CA PRO A 50 -5.76 1.07 17.54
C PRO A 50 -5.01 0.09 16.64
N VAL A 51 -3.86 -0.42 17.11
CA VAL A 51 -3.07 -1.41 16.39
C VAL A 51 -3.88 -2.67 16.07
N ALA A 52 -4.58 -3.23 17.06
CA ALA A 52 -5.33 -4.47 16.88
C ALA A 52 -6.50 -4.29 15.91
N VAL A 53 -7.19 -3.14 16.00
CA VAL A 53 -8.29 -2.78 15.09
C VAL A 53 -7.79 -2.67 13.66
N MET A 54 -6.70 -1.93 13.43
CA MET A 54 -6.15 -1.73 12.10
C MET A 54 -5.66 -3.05 11.49
N VAL A 55 -4.99 -3.89 12.27
CA VAL A 55 -4.58 -5.23 11.81
C VAL A 55 -5.80 -6.06 11.41
N SER A 56 -6.84 -6.05 12.24
CA SER A 56 -8.09 -6.77 11.97
C SER A 56 -8.79 -6.27 10.71
N MET A 57 -8.81 -4.94 10.50
CA MET A 57 -9.38 -4.34 9.29
C MET A 57 -8.63 -4.77 8.04
N ALA A 58 -7.29 -4.71 8.02
CA ALA A 58 -6.56 -5.13 6.83
C ALA A 58 -6.73 -6.63 6.55
N LEU A 59 -6.74 -7.49 7.59
CA LEU A 59 -7.03 -8.92 7.42
C LEU A 59 -8.44 -9.17 6.88
N ALA A 60 -9.44 -8.46 7.39
CA ALA A 60 -10.80 -8.51 6.88
C ALA A 60 -10.86 -8.05 5.42
N GLY A 61 -10.16 -6.97 5.07
CA GLY A 61 -10.04 -6.47 3.71
C GLY A 61 -9.45 -7.49 2.74
N ILE A 62 -8.34 -8.13 3.14
CA ILE A 62 -7.69 -9.19 2.36
C ILE A 62 -8.62 -10.38 2.19
N PHE A 63 -9.21 -10.89 3.28
CA PHE A 63 -10.03 -12.10 3.23
C PHE A 63 -11.33 -11.88 2.47
N LEU A 64 -12.08 -10.83 2.81
CA LEU A 64 -13.34 -10.50 2.13
C LEU A 64 -13.09 -10.10 0.69
N GLY A 65 -12.07 -9.29 0.43
CA GLY A 65 -11.72 -8.85 -0.91
C GLY A 65 -11.27 -10.00 -1.82
N ALA A 66 -10.41 -10.90 -1.34
CA ALA A 66 -9.99 -12.09 -2.09
C ALA A 66 -11.18 -13.03 -2.37
N THR A 67 -12.01 -13.27 -1.36
CA THR A 67 -13.20 -14.12 -1.50
C THR A 67 -14.19 -13.52 -2.51
N CYS A 68 -14.51 -12.23 -2.37
CA CYS A 68 -15.40 -11.54 -3.30
C CYS A 68 -14.83 -11.48 -4.72
N LEU A 69 -13.51 -11.35 -4.89
CA LEU A 69 -12.88 -11.43 -6.21
C LEU A 69 -13.05 -12.82 -6.83
N VAL A 70 -12.79 -13.90 -6.07
CA VAL A 70 -13.01 -15.28 -6.54
C VAL A 70 -14.49 -15.52 -6.89
N LEU A 71 -15.40 -15.13 -6.00
CA LEU A 71 -16.84 -15.30 -6.21
C LEU A 71 -17.34 -14.49 -7.41
N THR A 72 -16.85 -13.27 -7.60
CA THR A 72 -17.20 -12.43 -8.75
C THR A 72 -16.69 -13.07 -10.05
N ALA A 73 -15.43 -13.47 -10.09
CA ALA A 73 -14.83 -14.05 -11.30
C ALA A 73 -15.51 -15.36 -11.71
N THR A 74 -15.84 -16.22 -10.75
CA THR A 74 -16.51 -17.50 -11.00
C THR A 74 -18.00 -17.34 -11.31
N ARG A 75 -18.73 -16.47 -10.60
CA ARG A 75 -20.16 -16.19 -10.88
C ARG A 75 -20.37 -15.60 -12.27
N LEU A 76 -19.44 -14.78 -12.73
CA LEU A 76 -19.48 -14.17 -14.06
C LEU A 76 -18.91 -15.07 -15.15
N ASP A 77 -18.50 -16.30 -14.82
CA ASP A 77 -17.88 -17.25 -15.76
C ASP A 77 -16.65 -16.67 -16.47
N LEU A 78 -15.91 -15.79 -15.79
CA LEU A 78 -14.69 -15.18 -16.32
C LEU A 78 -13.49 -16.10 -16.15
N LEU A 79 -13.46 -16.86 -15.04
CA LEU A 79 -12.39 -17.75 -14.64
C LEU A 79 -12.99 -19.00 -14.00
N ASP A 80 -12.34 -20.15 -14.22
CA ASP A 80 -12.65 -21.34 -13.44
C ASP A 80 -12.24 -21.15 -11.97
N ARG A 81 -12.71 -22.02 -11.09
CA ARG A 81 -12.46 -21.88 -9.64
C ARG A 81 -10.97 -21.87 -9.29
N ALA A 82 -10.14 -22.67 -9.96
CA ALA A 82 -8.73 -22.79 -9.66
C ALA A 82 -7.95 -21.57 -10.16
N GLU A 83 -8.25 -21.11 -11.38
CA GLU A 83 -7.76 -19.86 -11.94
C GLU A 83 -8.14 -18.67 -11.08
N ALA A 84 -9.40 -18.58 -10.64
CA ALA A 84 -9.87 -17.48 -9.81
C ALA A 84 -9.12 -17.42 -8.47
N VAL A 85 -8.86 -18.56 -7.84
CA VAL A 85 -8.10 -18.62 -6.59
C VAL A 85 -6.65 -18.20 -6.81
N CYS A 86 -5.95 -18.74 -7.82
CA CYS A 86 -4.57 -18.32 -8.11
C CYS A 86 -4.48 -16.84 -8.51
N PHE A 87 -5.44 -16.36 -9.31
CA PHE A 87 -5.55 -14.96 -9.70
C PHE A 87 -5.69 -14.08 -8.46
N ALA A 88 -6.62 -14.42 -7.55
CA ALA A 88 -6.81 -13.69 -6.30
C ALA A 88 -5.57 -13.77 -5.41
N LEU A 89 -4.88 -14.91 -5.33
CA LEU A 89 -3.63 -15.04 -4.59
C LEU A 89 -2.57 -14.07 -5.11
N ILE A 90 -2.36 -13.97 -6.41
CA ILE A 90 -1.39 -13.03 -6.99
C ILE A 90 -1.78 -11.57 -6.68
N VAL A 91 -3.06 -11.21 -6.79
CA VAL A 91 -3.55 -9.86 -6.46
C VAL A 91 -3.26 -9.51 -5.00
N TRP A 92 -3.59 -10.42 -4.09
CA TRP A 92 -3.56 -10.18 -2.63
C TRP A 92 -2.22 -10.49 -1.97
N THR A 93 -1.29 -11.10 -2.70
CA THR A 93 0.09 -11.31 -2.25
C THR A 93 1.09 -10.49 -3.05
N TYR A 94 0.60 -9.51 -3.81
CA TYR A 94 1.42 -8.69 -4.70
C TYR A 94 2.56 -7.99 -3.92
N PRO A 95 3.83 -8.35 -4.19
CA PRO A 95 4.98 -7.89 -3.42
C PRO A 95 5.44 -6.48 -3.79
N GLY A 96 4.87 -5.87 -4.83
CA GLY A 96 5.20 -4.50 -5.22
C GLY A 96 4.75 -3.48 -4.18
N TYR A 97 3.66 -3.76 -3.47
CA TYR A 97 3.26 -2.98 -2.30
C TYR A 97 3.90 -3.58 -1.06
N GLN A 98 4.77 -2.84 -0.38
CA GLN A 98 5.59 -3.38 0.71
C GLN A 98 5.01 -3.12 2.10
N LEU A 99 4.12 -2.13 2.23
CA LEU A 99 3.52 -1.74 3.51
C LEU A 99 2.24 -2.49 3.84
N TRP A 100 2.11 -3.74 3.39
CA TRP A 100 1.12 -4.64 3.99
C TRP A 100 1.33 -4.82 5.51
N ALA A 101 2.54 -4.57 6.01
CA ALA A 101 2.86 -4.61 7.44
C ALA A 101 2.53 -3.30 8.18
N GLY A 102 2.39 -2.18 7.48
CA GLY A 102 2.06 -0.89 8.08
C GLY A 102 0.62 -0.87 8.55
N LYS A 103 0.39 -0.52 9.81
CA LYS A 103 -0.93 -0.56 10.44
C LYS A 103 -1.80 0.63 10.00
N ALA A 104 -1.25 1.82 9.85
CA ALA A 104 -1.92 2.98 9.22
C ALA A 104 -2.40 2.66 7.81
N ASN A 105 -1.57 1.92 7.07
CA ASN A 105 -1.86 1.50 5.71
C ASN A 105 -2.96 0.42 5.61
N ALA A 106 -3.44 -0.10 6.75
CA ALA A 106 -4.57 -1.00 6.79
C ALA A 106 -5.83 -0.37 6.18
N VAL A 107 -5.99 0.95 6.27
CA VAL A 107 -7.09 1.66 5.58
C VAL A 107 -7.04 1.41 4.08
N TYR A 108 -5.88 1.54 3.45
CA TYR A 108 -5.75 1.35 2.00
C TYR A 108 -6.04 -0.10 1.61
N VAL A 109 -5.51 -1.06 2.37
CA VAL A 109 -5.76 -2.49 2.16
C VAL A 109 -7.24 -2.82 2.35
N PHE A 110 -7.87 -2.29 3.39
CA PHE A 110 -9.28 -2.50 3.69
C PHE A 110 -10.17 -1.88 2.60
N SER A 111 -9.92 -0.63 2.22
CA SER A 111 -10.62 0.05 1.12
C SER A 111 -10.43 -0.67 -0.21
N PHE A 112 -9.25 -1.21 -0.49
CA PHE A 112 -9.04 -2.05 -1.67
C PHE A 112 -9.87 -3.35 -1.61
N GLY A 113 -10.03 -3.94 -0.42
CA GLY A 113 -10.93 -5.08 -0.20
C GLY A 113 -12.40 -4.72 -0.41
N LEU A 114 -12.83 -3.58 0.13
CA LEU A 114 -14.18 -3.05 -0.02
C LEU A 114 -14.56 -2.83 -1.50
N LEU A 115 -13.61 -2.42 -2.35
CA LEU A 115 -13.85 -2.32 -3.79
C LEU A 115 -14.31 -3.66 -4.40
N PHE A 116 -13.67 -4.78 -4.05
CA PHE A 116 -14.09 -6.10 -4.54
C PHE A 116 -15.38 -6.57 -3.88
N VAL A 117 -15.63 -6.22 -2.61
CA VAL A 117 -16.92 -6.46 -1.95
C VAL A 117 -18.03 -5.71 -2.68
N GLY A 118 -17.83 -4.43 -3.02
CA GLY A 118 -18.78 -3.62 -3.77
C GLY A 118 -19.03 -4.19 -5.17
N THR A 119 -17.98 -4.67 -5.84
CA THR A 119 -18.11 -5.34 -7.14
C THR A 119 -18.93 -6.62 -7.03
N TRP A 120 -18.71 -7.44 -6.00
CA TRP A 120 -19.52 -8.63 -5.74
C TRP A 120 -20.99 -8.28 -5.48
N LEU A 121 -21.25 -7.31 -4.60
CA LEU A 121 -22.61 -6.83 -4.31
C LEU A 121 -23.30 -6.31 -5.57
N LEU A 122 -22.57 -5.62 -6.46
CA LEU A 122 -23.07 -5.18 -7.75
C LEU A 122 -23.51 -6.36 -8.63
N THR A 123 -22.73 -7.45 -8.68
CA THR A 123 -23.13 -8.65 -9.43
C THR A 123 -24.39 -9.32 -8.85
N LEU A 124 -24.56 -9.27 -7.53
CA LEU A 124 -25.78 -9.77 -6.88
C LEU A 124 -26.98 -8.87 -7.18
N ALA A 125 -26.78 -7.54 -7.11
CA ALA A 125 -27.81 -6.55 -7.40
C ALA A 125 -28.37 -6.67 -8.82
N PHE A 126 -27.51 -7.06 -9.78
CA PHE A 126 -27.92 -7.28 -11.17
C PHE A 126 -28.93 -8.42 -11.32
N GLY A 127 -28.80 -9.49 -10.53
CA GLY A 127 -29.70 -10.64 -10.55
C GLY A 127 -30.92 -10.53 -9.62
N ALA A 128 -30.93 -9.56 -8.70
CA ALA A 128 -31.97 -9.40 -7.69
C ALA A 128 -33.22 -8.67 -8.24
N ARG A 129 -34.35 -8.81 -7.53
CA ARG A 129 -35.63 -8.13 -7.82
C ARG A 129 -36.23 -7.50 -6.57
N GLY A 130 -37.15 -6.56 -6.75
CA GLY A 130 -37.91 -5.92 -5.65
C GLY A 130 -37.02 -5.23 -4.61
N LEU A 131 -37.42 -5.34 -3.33
CA LEU A 131 -36.73 -4.72 -2.19
C LEU A 131 -35.27 -5.16 -2.05
N GLN A 132 -34.98 -6.44 -2.31
CA GLN A 132 -33.62 -6.98 -2.22
C GLN A 132 -32.67 -6.26 -3.18
N ARG A 133 -33.12 -5.94 -4.40
CA ARG A 133 -32.33 -5.17 -5.36
C ARG A 133 -32.02 -3.77 -4.84
N VAL A 134 -33.00 -3.11 -4.21
CA VAL A 134 -32.82 -1.77 -3.65
C VAL A 134 -31.79 -1.80 -2.52
N LEU A 135 -31.91 -2.73 -1.58
CA LEU A 135 -30.98 -2.87 -0.46
C LEU A 135 -29.56 -3.17 -0.93
N LEU A 136 -29.40 -4.07 -1.91
CA LEU A 136 -28.08 -4.38 -2.49
C LEU A 136 -27.46 -3.18 -3.19
N ARG A 137 -28.25 -2.35 -3.88
CA ARG A 137 -27.74 -1.12 -4.52
C ARG A 137 -27.27 -0.09 -3.50
N ILE A 138 -28.04 0.13 -2.44
CA ILE A 138 -27.65 1.02 -1.34
C ILE A 138 -26.36 0.51 -0.69
N ALA A 139 -26.30 -0.78 -0.36
CA ALA A 139 -25.11 -1.40 0.21
C ALA A 139 -23.90 -1.27 -0.73
N THR A 140 -24.09 -1.50 -2.04
CA THR A 140 -23.04 -1.35 -3.06
C THR A 140 -22.51 0.09 -3.10
N ALA A 141 -23.39 1.09 -3.15
CA ALA A 141 -23.00 2.50 -3.17
C ALA A 141 -22.24 2.90 -1.90
N LEU A 142 -22.71 2.50 -0.72
CA LEU A 142 -22.03 2.76 0.56
C LEU A 142 -20.64 2.12 0.60
N VAL A 143 -20.54 0.85 0.21
CA VAL A 143 -19.26 0.12 0.18
C VAL A 143 -18.28 0.77 -0.81
N PHE A 144 -18.74 1.22 -1.98
CA PHE A 144 -17.88 1.93 -2.92
C PHE A 144 -17.42 3.30 -2.38
N ILE A 145 -18.29 4.08 -1.72
CA ILE A 145 -17.87 5.33 -1.06
C ILE A 145 -16.76 5.04 -0.06
N LEU A 146 -16.93 4.04 0.80
CA LEU A 146 -15.95 3.65 1.82
C LEU A 146 -14.65 3.09 1.22
N SER A 147 -14.67 2.66 -0.04
CA SER A 147 -13.48 2.22 -0.78
C SER A 147 -12.63 3.38 -1.32
N PHE A 148 -13.14 4.62 -1.36
CA PHE A 148 -12.47 5.77 -2.00
C PHE A 148 -11.30 6.39 -1.23
N ALA A 149 -10.62 5.62 -0.38
CA ALA A 149 -9.46 6.10 0.38
C ALA A 149 -8.25 6.49 -0.49
N LEU A 150 -8.14 5.98 -1.72
CA LEU A 150 -7.12 6.35 -2.71
C LEU A 150 -7.76 6.86 -4.00
N ASN A 151 -7.23 7.91 -4.62
CA ASN A 151 -7.75 8.41 -5.91
C ASN A 151 -7.82 7.32 -7.00
N SER A 152 -6.89 6.37 -6.99
CA SER A 152 -6.86 5.23 -7.92
C SER A 152 -7.95 4.18 -7.68
N THR A 153 -8.54 4.10 -6.48
CA THR A 153 -9.75 3.26 -6.25
C THR A 153 -10.93 3.76 -7.06
N ILE A 154 -11.02 5.08 -7.31
CA ILE A 154 -12.03 5.66 -8.20
C ILE A 154 -11.81 5.18 -9.65
N VAL A 155 -10.55 5.00 -10.07
CA VAL A 155 -10.25 4.43 -11.39
C VAL A 155 -10.68 2.97 -11.47
N LEU A 156 -10.34 2.13 -10.49
CA LEU A 156 -10.83 0.73 -10.51
C LEU A 156 -12.35 0.64 -10.41
N TYR A 157 -12.97 1.54 -9.65
CA TYR A 157 -14.43 1.69 -9.63
C TYR A 157 -14.98 1.99 -11.03
N ALA A 158 -14.33 2.86 -11.81
CA ALA A 158 -14.70 3.10 -13.19
C ALA A 158 -14.60 1.83 -14.07
N PHE A 159 -13.64 0.93 -13.79
CA PHE A 159 -13.60 -0.39 -14.45
C PHE A 159 -14.75 -1.31 -14.02
N ALA A 160 -15.16 -1.29 -12.76
CA ALA A 160 -16.35 -2.02 -12.32
C ALA A 160 -17.62 -1.50 -13.03
N MET A 161 -17.73 -0.17 -13.18
CA MET A 161 -18.81 0.47 -13.93
C MET A 161 -18.75 0.18 -15.43
N LEU A 162 -17.55 0.12 -16.01
CA LEU A 162 -17.35 -0.32 -17.39
C LEU A 162 -17.79 -1.78 -17.57
N GLY A 163 -17.50 -2.65 -16.61
CA GLY A 163 -17.98 -4.03 -16.59
C GLY A 163 -19.51 -4.11 -16.61
N LEU A 164 -20.18 -3.30 -15.78
CA LEU A 164 -21.65 -3.16 -15.79
C LEU A 164 -22.16 -2.65 -17.15
N PHE A 165 -21.50 -1.66 -17.73
CA PHE A 165 -21.82 -1.15 -19.06
C PHE A 165 -21.70 -2.24 -20.14
N VAL A 166 -20.59 -2.99 -20.15
CA VAL A 166 -20.38 -4.09 -21.11
C VAL A 166 -21.43 -5.19 -20.91
N ALA A 167 -21.74 -5.57 -19.68
CA ALA A 167 -22.77 -6.57 -19.38
C ALA A 167 -24.16 -6.14 -19.89
N THR A 168 -24.55 -4.88 -19.65
CA THR A 168 -25.81 -4.34 -20.18
C THR A 168 -25.80 -4.21 -21.71
N TRP A 169 -24.66 -3.86 -22.31
CA TRP A 169 -24.49 -3.78 -23.75
C TRP A 169 -24.64 -5.14 -24.43
N TRP A 170 -24.04 -6.20 -23.87
CA TRP A 170 -24.18 -7.57 -24.37
C TRP A 170 -25.60 -8.13 -24.21
N SER A 171 -26.31 -7.76 -23.14
CA SER A 171 -27.72 -8.13 -22.97
C SER A 171 -28.68 -7.46 -23.97
N GLY A 172 -28.21 -6.47 -24.74
CA GLY A 172 -29.02 -5.77 -25.73
C GLY A 172 -29.19 -6.54 -27.04
N GLU A 173 -30.37 -6.49 -27.63
CA GLU A 173 -30.67 -7.13 -28.93
C GLU A 173 -29.71 -6.70 -30.05
N ALA A 174 -29.18 -7.68 -30.80
CA ALA A 174 -28.21 -7.47 -31.89
C ALA A 174 -28.74 -6.71 -33.09
N ALA A 175 -30.07 -6.71 -33.27
CA ALA A 175 -30.75 -6.00 -34.34
C ALA A 175 -30.57 -4.47 -34.29
N HIS A 176 -30.17 -3.89 -33.14
CA HIS A 176 -30.15 -2.45 -32.97
C HIS A 176 -28.96 -1.72 -33.62
N GLY A 177 -27.95 -2.43 -34.17
CA GLY A 177 -26.73 -1.81 -34.69
C GLY A 177 -25.83 -1.25 -33.57
N PHE A 178 -24.53 -1.08 -33.86
CA PHE A 178 -23.51 -0.75 -32.85
C PHE A 178 -23.82 0.55 -32.07
N VAL A 179 -24.02 1.67 -32.77
CA VAL A 179 -24.21 3.00 -32.16
C VAL A 179 -25.43 3.04 -31.24
N ARG A 180 -26.58 2.56 -31.73
CA ARG A 180 -27.83 2.59 -30.95
C ARG A 180 -27.78 1.62 -29.76
N ARG A 181 -27.11 0.48 -29.90
CA ARG A 181 -26.90 -0.47 -28.78
C ARG A 181 -26.03 0.16 -27.70
N THR A 182 -24.91 0.80 -28.09
CA THR A 182 -24.00 1.52 -27.18
C THR A 182 -24.72 2.65 -26.44
N TRP A 183 -25.47 3.49 -27.17
CA TRP A 183 -26.27 4.56 -26.59
C TRP A 183 -27.30 4.04 -25.58
N ARG A 184 -28.06 3.01 -25.95
CA ARG A 184 -29.07 2.40 -25.06
C ARG A 184 -28.46 1.75 -23.83
N ALA A 185 -27.32 1.07 -23.95
CA ALA A 185 -26.61 0.50 -22.82
C ALA A 185 -26.17 1.59 -21.84
N GLY A 186 -25.59 2.68 -22.37
CA GLY A 186 -25.17 3.83 -21.57
C GLY A 186 -26.35 4.45 -20.81
N TRP A 187 -27.47 4.67 -21.50
CA TRP A 187 -28.68 5.22 -20.89
C TRP A 187 -29.30 4.28 -19.84
N ARG A 188 -29.28 2.96 -20.09
CA ARG A 188 -29.74 1.94 -19.13
C ARG A 188 -28.86 1.88 -17.90
N CYS A 189 -27.54 2.04 -18.03
CA CYS A 189 -26.64 2.16 -16.88
C CYS A 189 -26.91 3.45 -16.10
N ALA A 190 -27.00 4.59 -16.80
CA ALA A 190 -27.20 5.89 -16.18
C ALA A 190 -28.53 6.00 -15.43
N LEU A 191 -29.64 5.58 -16.05
CA LEU A 191 -30.95 5.58 -15.40
C LEU A 191 -31.17 4.39 -14.45
N GLY A 192 -30.53 3.26 -14.74
CA GLY A 192 -30.66 2.04 -13.95
C GLY A 192 -29.88 2.06 -12.64
N TYR A 193 -28.77 2.80 -12.60
CA TYR A 193 -27.85 2.92 -11.45
C TYR A 193 -27.34 4.37 -11.27
N PRO A 194 -28.22 5.38 -11.17
CA PRO A 194 -27.82 6.78 -11.07
C PRO A 194 -26.91 7.07 -9.86
N GLU A 195 -27.14 6.38 -8.74
CA GLU A 195 -26.34 6.48 -7.53
C GLU A 195 -24.87 6.11 -7.78
N LEU A 196 -24.61 5.14 -8.65
CA LEU A 196 -23.26 4.72 -9.00
C LEU A 196 -22.62 5.71 -9.98
N VAL A 197 -23.36 6.22 -10.96
CA VAL A 197 -22.81 7.21 -11.91
C VAL A 197 -22.42 8.52 -11.21
N VAL A 198 -23.23 8.96 -10.24
CA VAL A 198 -23.03 10.23 -9.54
C VAL A 198 -22.02 10.12 -8.37
N LEU A 199 -21.73 8.91 -7.90
CA LEU A 199 -20.87 8.65 -6.74
C LEU A 199 -19.52 9.37 -6.78
N PRO A 200 -18.73 9.30 -7.88
CA PRO A 200 -17.43 9.95 -7.92
C PRO A 200 -17.54 11.48 -7.87
N LEU A 201 -18.60 12.04 -8.46
CA LEU A 201 -18.85 13.48 -8.47
C LEU A 201 -19.24 13.98 -7.07
N VAL A 202 -20.07 13.23 -6.35
CA VAL A 202 -20.43 13.54 -4.96
C VAL A 202 -19.22 13.47 -4.06
N TYR A 203 -18.41 12.42 -4.19
CA TYR A 203 -17.17 12.27 -3.42
C TYR A 203 -16.19 13.42 -3.72
N TRP A 204 -15.96 13.71 -5.00
CA TRP A 204 -15.08 14.82 -5.41
C TRP A 204 -15.61 16.18 -4.93
N GLY A 205 -16.90 16.45 -5.08
CA GLY A 205 -17.53 17.67 -4.59
C GLY A 205 -17.36 17.81 -3.08
N ALA A 206 -17.51 16.70 -2.33
CA ALA A 206 -17.32 16.72 -0.90
C ALA A 206 -15.89 17.04 -0.47
N LEU A 207 -14.90 16.48 -1.15
CA LEU A 207 -13.49 16.76 -0.90
C LEU A 207 -13.09 18.21 -1.22
N ASN A 208 -13.75 18.86 -2.19
CA ASN A 208 -13.40 20.23 -2.58
C ASN A 208 -14.19 21.31 -1.82
N ILE A 209 -15.38 20.98 -1.33
CA ILE A 209 -16.26 21.92 -0.60
C ILE A 209 -16.06 21.80 0.92
N TRP A 210 -16.19 20.58 1.48
CA TRP A 210 -16.20 20.36 2.92
C TRP A 210 -14.84 19.94 3.49
N PHE A 211 -14.02 19.21 2.73
CA PHE A 211 -12.71 18.69 3.19
C PHE A 211 -11.55 19.28 2.39
N LYS A 212 -11.61 20.60 2.15
CA LYS A 212 -10.64 21.30 1.33
C LYS A 212 -9.24 21.18 1.92
N ARG A 213 -8.28 20.73 1.11
CA ARG A 213 -6.86 20.63 1.47
C ARG A 213 -6.25 22.02 1.63
N ILE A 214 -5.40 22.18 2.65
CA ILE A 214 -4.73 23.46 2.96
C ILE A 214 -3.23 23.25 3.23
N GLY A 215 -2.48 24.35 3.31
CA GLY A 215 -1.05 24.34 3.64
C GLY A 215 -0.22 23.46 2.70
N VAL A 216 0.65 22.63 3.28
CA VAL A 216 1.56 21.71 2.56
C VAL A 216 0.78 20.73 1.65
N TYR A 217 -0.48 20.43 1.97
CA TYR A 217 -1.31 19.50 1.20
C TYR A 217 -2.17 20.16 0.13
N ALA A 218 -2.25 21.50 0.09
CA ALA A 218 -3.13 22.23 -0.82
C ALA A 218 -2.91 21.85 -2.30
N GLN A 219 -1.64 21.69 -2.69
CA GLN A 219 -1.23 21.35 -4.07
C GLN A 219 -0.83 19.89 -4.25
N HIS A 220 -0.93 19.06 -3.21
CA HIS A 220 -0.39 17.70 -3.23
C HIS A 220 -1.05 16.79 -4.29
N TYR A 221 -2.27 17.14 -4.73
CA TYR A 221 -2.90 16.54 -5.91
C TYR A 221 -3.44 17.61 -6.86
N GLY A 222 -2.71 18.73 -6.98
CA GLY A 222 -2.99 19.72 -8.01
C GLY A 222 -2.83 19.06 -9.37
N ALA A 223 -3.89 19.08 -10.17
CA ALA A 223 -3.81 18.54 -11.52
C ALA A 223 -3.01 19.51 -12.40
N HIS A 224 -1.99 19.00 -13.07
CA HIS A 224 -1.32 19.70 -14.16
C HIS A 224 -1.48 18.90 -15.46
N PHE A 225 -1.15 19.53 -16.59
CA PHE A 225 -1.10 18.85 -17.87
C PHE A 225 0.32 18.29 -18.07
N PRO A 226 0.54 16.97 -17.90
CA PRO A 226 1.87 16.42 -18.01
C PRO A 226 2.35 16.44 -19.47
N THR A 227 3.62 16.77 -19.67
CA THR A 227 4.24 16.67 -20.99
C THR A 227 4.35 15.21 -21.45
N PRO A 228 4.44 14.92 -22.76
CA PRO A 228 4.66 13.55 -23.24
C PRO A 228 5.92 12.90 -22.64
N GLY A 229 6.97 13.69 -22.41
CA GLY A 229 8.19 13.23 -21.74
C GLY A 229 7.97 12.86 -20.28
N GLU A 230 7.19 13.65 -19.53
CA GLU A 230 6.78 13.31 -18.16
C GLU A 230 5.96 12.03 -18.09
N LEU A 231 5.02 11.83 -19.03
CA LEU A 231 4.21 10.62 -19.10
C LEU A 231 5.08 9.38 -19.34
N VAL A 232 5.95 9.41 -20.34
CA VAL A 232 6.83 8.28 -20.67
C VAL A 232 7.79 7.97 -19.52
N ASN A 233 8.45 8.99 -18.96
CA ASN A 233 9.35 8.80 -17.83
C ASN A 233 8.62 8.32 -16.57
N GLY A 234 7.42 8.83 -16.34
CA GLY A 234 6.52 8.43 -15.27
C GLY A 234 6.13 6.96 -15.39
N TRP A 235 5.55 6.55 -16.52
CA TRP A 235 5.20 5.15 -16.78
C TRP A 235 6.40 4.22 -16.69
N LYS A 236 7.58 4.65 -17.15
CA LYS A 236 8.83 3.90 -16.99
C LYS A 236 9.17 3.70 -15.50
N ALA A 237 9.11 4.76 -14.68
CA ALA A 237 9.36 4.66 -13.24
C ALA A 237 8.36 3.72 -12.55
N PHE A 238 7.08 3.83 -12.91
CA PHE A 238 6.03 2.92 -12.46
C PHE A 238 6.33 1.47 -12.87
N PHE A 239 6.68 1.21 -14.12
CA PHE A 239 6.95 -0.14 -14.61
C PHE A 239 8.17 -0.76 -13.92
N VAL A 240 9.25 0.00 -13.78
CA VAL A 240 10.49 -0.45 -13.13
C VAL A 240 10.21 -0.84 -11.67
N THR A 241 9.59 0.07 -10.92
CA THR A 241 9.32 -0.15 -9.49
C THR A 241 8.27 -1.24 -9.26
N SER A 242 7.25 -1.32 -10.13
CA SER A 242 6.14 -2.28 -9.96
C SER A 242 6.49 -3.70 -10.42
N TYR A 243 7.34 -3.86 -11.44
CA TYR A 243 7.55 -5.17 -12.08
C TYR A 243 9.02 -5.52 -12.22
N TRP A 244 9.85 -4.65 -12.79
CA TRP A 244 11.26 -4.99 -13.05
C TRP A 244 12.02 -5.29 -11.76
N ASP A 245 11.89 -4.42 -10.77
CA ASP A 245 12.56 -4.60 -9.49
C ASP A 245 12.03 -5.83 -8.74
N LEU A 246 10.85 -6.37 -9.10
CA LEU A 246 10.31 -7.60 -8.50
C LEU A 246 11.02 -8.81 -9.06
N VAL A 247 11.29 -8.80 -10.37
CA VAL A 247 12.05 -9.85 -11.04
C VAL A 247 13.47 -9.91 -10.47
N THR A 248 14.14 -8.76 -10.36
CA THR A 248 15.50 -8.72 -9.79
C THR A 248 15.52 -9.15 -8.32
N SER A 249 14.50 -8.78 -7.54
CA SER A 249 14.37 -9.23 -6.15
C SER A 249 14.04 -10.72 -6.04
N ALA A 250 13.26 -11.28 -6.96
CA ALA A 250 12.93 -12.70 -7.01
C ALA A 250 14.19 -13.53 -7.26
N LEU A 251 15.05 -13.07 -8.18
CA LEU A 251 16.33 -13.72 -8.48
C LEU A 251 17.26 -13.70 -7.26
N LYS A 252 17.37 -12.55 -6.57
CA LYS A 252 18.14 -12.46 -5.32
C LYS A 252 17.59 -13.39 -4.25
N LEU A 253 16.27 -13.39 -4.06
CA LEU A 253 15.60 -14.26 -3.09
C LEU A 253 15.86 -15.74 -3.35
N ALA A 254 15.84 -16.17 -4.62
CA ALA A 254 16.12 -17.54 -4.99
C ALA A 254 17.54 -18.00 -4.63
N ILE A 255 18.50 -17.06 -4.57
CA ILE A 255 19.90 -17.33 -4.20
C ILE A 255 20.07 -17.24 -2.68
N GLU A 256 19.59 -16.16 -2.07
CA GLU A 256 19.90 -15.80 -0.68
C GLU A 256 19.01 -16.52 0.35
N ALA A 257 17.75 -16.80 0.01
CA ALA A 257 16.81 -17.45 0.93
C ALA A 257 15.82 -18.39 0.21
N PRO A 258 16.30 -19.44 -0.50
CA PRO A 258 15.46 -20.38 -1.25
C PRO A 258 14.42 -21.10 -0.38
N ALA A 259 14.69 -21.27 0.92
CA ALA A 259 13.77 -21.90 1.85
C ALA A 259 12.38 -21.22 1.89
N LEU A 260 12.31 -19.89 1.71
CA LEU A 260 11.03 -19.17 1.66
C LEU A 260 10.20 -19.57 0.43
N LEU A 261 10.85 -19.76 -0.72
CA LEU A 261 10.21 -20.21 -1.94
C LEU A 261 9.75 -21.66 -1.83
N VAL A 262 10.53 -22.53 -1.17
CA VAL A 262 10.13 -23.93 -0.92
C VAL A 262 8.86 -23.99 -0.06
N VAL A 263 8.81 -23.25 1.05
CA VAL A 263 7.62 -23.22 1.91
C VAL A 263 6.42 -22.65 1.15
N ALA A 264 6.60 -21.58 0.37
CA ALA A 264 5.54 -21.03 -0.47
C ALA A 264 5.05 -22.05 -1.52
N ALA A 265 5.96 -22.80 -2.15
CA ALA A 265 5.63 -23.86 -3.11
C ALA A 265 4.83 -24.99 -2.47
N LEU A 266 5.17 -25.40 -1.24
CA LEU A 266 4.41 -26.41 -0.51
C LEU A 266 2.98 -25.93 -0.20
N LEU A 267 2.81 -24.67 0.23
CA LEU A 267 1.48 -24.12 0.52
C LEU A 267 0.63 -23.96 -0.76
N VAL A 268 1.21 -23.42 -1.82
CA VAL A 268 0.52 -23.26 -3.12
C VAL A 268 0.19 -24.64 -3.71
N GLY A 269 1.12 -25.58 -3.65
CA GLY A 269 0.90 -26.97 -4.08
C GLY A 269 -0.22 -27.66 -3.32
N ALA A 270 -0.26 -27.51 -1.99
CA ALA A 270 -1.35 -28.02 -1.15
C ALA A 270 -2.70 -27.37 -1.50
N ALA A 271 -2.75 -26.05 -1.69
CA ALA A 271 -3.96 -25.34 -2.10
C ALA A 271 -4.46 -25.82 -3.47
N LEU A 272 -3.57 -25.95 -4.45
CA LEU A 272 -3.89 -26.47 -5.78
C LEU A 272 -4.36 -27.92 -5.75
N PHE A 273 -3.78 -28.75 -4.90
CA PHE A 273 -4.21 -30.14 -4.71
C PHE A 273 -5.63 -30.24 -4.13
N LEU A 274 -5.98 -29.35 -3.19
CA LEU A 274 -7.32 -29.29 -2.59
C LEU A 274 -8.39 -28.74 -3.56
N LEU A 275 -7.97 -27.94 -4.54
CA LEU A 275 -8.84 -27.45 -5.61
C LEU A 275 -9.06 -28.57 -6.63
N ARG A 276 -10.18 -29.29 -6.51
CA ARG A 276 -10.60 -30.26 -7.55
C ARG A 276 -10.67 -29.55 -8.91
N SER A 277 -9.85 -30.01 -9.85
CA SER A 277 -9.93 -29.55 -11.24
C SER A 277 -11.21 -30.12 -11.86
N GLU A 278 -12.11 -29.25 -12.29
CA GLU A 278 -13.23 -29.63 -13.13
C GLU A 278 -12.72 -30.06 -14.53
N PRO A 279 -13.42 -30.99 -15.21
CA PRO A 279 -13.04 -31.41 -16.55
C PRO A 279 -13.14 -30.25 -17.55
N GLU A 280 -12.20 -30.21 -18.50
CA GLU A 280 -12.17 -29.22 -19.57
C GLU A 280 -13.43 -29.29 -20.45
N PRO A 281 -14.05 -28.16 -20.83
CA PRO A 281 -15.09 -28.15 -21.85
C PRO A 281 -14.49 -28.51 -23.22
N THR A 282 -15.11 -29.49 -23.89
CA THR A 282 -14.53 -30.26 -25.02
C THR A 282 -14.90 -29.75 -26.42
N THR A 283 -15.31 -28.49 -26.64
CA THR A 283 -15.90 -28.07 -27.93
C THR A 283 -15.01 -27.23 -28.85
N ALA A 284 -15.02 -27.56 -30.14
CA ALA A 284 -14.25 -26.89 -31.21
C ALA A 284 -14.62 -25.41 -31.48
N LYS A 285 -15.74 -24.92 -30.93
CA LYS A 285 -16.12 -23.48 -30.94
C LYS A 285 -15.19 -22.61 -30.07
N ASP A 286 -14.44 -23.26 -29.17
CA ASP A 286 -13.53 -22.61 -28.23
C ASP A 286 -12.16 -22.29 -28.83
N ALA A 287 -11.79 -22.85 -29.99
CA ALA A 287 -10.45 -22.70 -30.57
C ALA A 287 -10.18 -21.35 -31.28
N THR A 288 -11.19 -20.74 -31.91
CA THR A 288 -11.11 -19.37 -32.46
C THR A 288 -11.38 -18.30 -31.40
N SER A 289 -12.22 -18.62 -30.40
CA SER A 289 -12.34 -17.89 -29.13
C SER A 289 -11.00 -17.86 -28.37
N ALA A 290 -10.22 -18.95 -28.40
CA ALA A 290 -8.95 -19.08 -27.68
C ALA A 290 -7.88 -18.05 -28.08
N LYS A 291 -7.73 -17.70 -29.37
CA LYS A 291 -6.74 -16.67 -29.77
C LYS A 291 -7.12 -15.26 -29.27
N SER A 292 -8.40 -14.90 -29.33
CA SER A 292 -8.91 -13.65 -28.73
C SER A 292 -8.88 -13.71 -27.19
N ALA A 293 -9.00 -14.90 -26.60
CA ALA A 293 -8.94 -15.13 -25.15
C ALA A 293 -7.52 -15.03 -24.58
N VAL A 294 -6.47 -15.28 -25.38
CA VAL A 294 -5.06 -15.13 -24.94
C VAL A 294 -4.64 -13.66 -24.89
N ALA A 295 -5.01 -12.85 -25.89
CA ALA A 295 -4.60 -11.45 -25.97
C ALA A 295 -5.36 -10.54 -24.98
N ALA A 296 -6.63 -10.86 -24.68
CA ALA A 296 -7.48 -10.01 -23.86
C ALA A 296 -6.92 -9.73 -22.45
N PRO A 297 -6.42 -10.71 -21.67
CA PRO A 297 -5.77 -10.44 -20.39
C PRO A 297 -4.55 -9.51 -20.50
N PHE A 298 -3.72 -9.67 -21.53
CA PHE A 298 -2.56 -8.80 -21.74
C PHE A 298 -2.96 -7.36 -22.07
N VAL A 299 -3.91 -7.19 -22.99
CA VAL A 299 -4.43 -5.86 -23.34
C VAL A 299 -5.05 -5.20 -22.12
N LEU A 300 -5.85 -5.94 -21.35
CA LEU A 300 -6.46 -5.43 -20.13
C LEU A 300 -5.41 -5.08 -19.06
N ALA A 301 -4.34 -5.86 -18.93
CA ALA A 301 -3.25 -5.55 -18.03
C ALA A 301 -2.56 -4.22 -18.40
N ILE A 302 -2.28 -4.00 -19.68
CA ILE A 302 -1.67 -2.75 -20.17
C ILE A 302 -2.62 -1.57 -19.93
N VAL A 303 -3.89 -1.71 -20.32
CA VAL A 303 -4.89 -0.64 -20.15
C VAL A 303 -5.07 -0.29 -18.67
N LEU A 304 -5.20 -1.29 -17.80
CA LEU A 304 -5.30 -1.07 -16.35
C LEU A 304 -4.02 -0.43 -15.79
N PHE A 305 -2.84 -0.90 -16.18
CA PHE A 305 -1.60 -0.30 -15.72
C PHE A 305 -1.53 1.19 -16.06
N LEU A 306 -1.78 1.55 -17.32
CA LEU A 306 -1.77 2.94 -17.77
C LEU A 306 -2.84 3.78 -17.06
N ALA A 307 -4.06 3.26 -16.94
CA ALA A 307 -5.17 3.95 -16.31
C ALA A 307 -4.94 4.17 -14.80
N LEU A 308 -4.36 3.20 -14.10
CA LEU A 308 -4.11 3.28 -12.66
C LEU A 308 -2.94 4.21 -12.33
N SER A 309 -1.92 4.29 -13.18
CA SER A 309 -0.81 5.22 -12.96
C SER A 309 -1.14 6.66 -13.38
N PHE A 310 -2.05 6.85 -14.35
CA PHE A 310 -2.30 8.16 -14.97
C PHE A 310 -2.71 9.28 -14.00
N PRO A 311 -3.64 9.09 -13.05
CA PRO A 311 -4.01 10.17 -12.10
C PRO A 311 -2.84 10.66 -11.26
N TYR A 312 -1.86 9.80 -10.98
CA TYR A 312 -0.65 10.18 -10.25
C TYR A 312 0.26 11.02 -11.12
N LEU A 313 0.44 10.66 -12.39
CA LEU A 313 1.24 11.44 -13.34
C LEU A 313 0.65 12.83 -13.58
N VAL A 314 -0.68 12.94 -13.64
CA VAL A 314 -1.42 14.22 -13.69
C VAL A 314 -1.23 15.05 -12.42
N ALA A 315 -0.96 14.41 -11.29
CA ALA A 315 -0.62 15.09 -10.03
C ALA A 315 0.89 15.31 -9.85
N GLY A 316 1.72 14.97 -10.85
CA GLY A 316 3.18 15.06 -10.75
C GLY A 316 3.83 13.99 -9.85
N LEU A 317 3.07 12.97 -9.46
CA LEU A 317 3.49 11.90 -8.56
C LEU A 317 3.97 10.67 -9.35
N ARG A 318 5.10 10.11 -8.94
CA ARG A 318 5.67 8.88 -9.51
C ARG A 318 6.41 8.10 -8.42
N PRO A 319 6.53 6.77 -8.52
CA PRO A 319 7.27 6.03 -7.51
C PRO A 319 8.74 6.41 -7.43
N SER A 320 9.20 6.50 -6.18
CA SER A 320 10.57 6.79 -5.81
C SER A 320 11.05 5.76 -4.79
N SER A 321 12.30 5.34 -4.94
CA SER A 321 13.00 4.51 -3.96
C SER A 321 13.46 5.29 -2.73
N LEU A 322 13.36 6.63 -2.76
CA LEU A 322 13.78 7.51 -1.67
C LEU A 322 12.61 7.92 -0.77
N HIS A 323 11.40 8.01 -1.30
CA HIS A 323 10.21 8.44 -0.56
C HIS A 323 9.06 7.44 -0.69
N PHE A 324 8.77 6.76 0.42
CA PHE A 324 7.77 5.70 0.45
C PHE A 324 6.34 6.20 0.15
N TYR A 325 5.98 7.43 0.51
CA TYR A 325 4.64 7.98 0.25
C TYR A 325 4.27 7.94 -1.24
N GLU A 326 5.29 7.99 -2.10
CA GLU A 326 5.19 7.83 -3.53
C GLU A 326 5.11 6.36 -3.98
N SER A 327 4.92 5.39 -3.10
CA SER A 327 4.83 3.96 -3.47
C SER A 327 3.50 3.32 -3.05
N ARG A 328 2.65 4.03 -2.31
CA ARG A 328 1.33 3.51 -1.89
C ARG A 328 0.40 3.16 -3.05
N HIS A 329 0.58 3.83 -4.19
CA HIS A 329 -0.16 3.54 -5.41
C HIS A 329 0.19 2.20 -6.05
N LEU A 330 1.25 1.53 -5.59
CA LEU A 330 1.59 0.19 -6.07
C LEU A 330 0.59 -0.88 -5.62
N LEU A 331 -0.20 -0.63 -4.57
CA LEU A 331 -1.20 -1.58 -4.04
C LEU A 331 -2.09 -2.20 -5.12
N MET A 332 -2.42 -1.43 -6.16
CA MET A 332 -3.37 -1.85 -7.19
C MET A 332 -2.73 -2.62 -8.35
N PHE A 333 -1.39 -2.63 -8.47
CA PHE A 333 -0.71 -3.29 -9.59
C PHE A 333 -0.67 -4.82 -9.48
N GLY A 334 -1.14 -5.38 -8.36
CA GLY A 334 -1.44 -6.81 -8.25
C GLY A 334 -2.46 -7.28 -9.28
N LEU A 335 -3.45 -6.45 -9.62
CA LEU A 335 -4.49 -6.80 -10.60
C LEU A 335 -3.96 -6.91 -12.04
N PRO A 336 -3.27 -5.89 -12.60
CA PRO A 336 -2.52 -6.04 -13.85
C PRO A 336 -1.51 -7.17 -13.83
N SER A 337 -0.79 -7.40 -12.73
CA SER A 337 0.16 -8.51 -12.62
C SER A 337 -0.54 -9.87 -12.77
N ALA A 338 -1.65 -10.08 -12.07
CA ALA A 338 -2.44 -11.31 -12.18
C ALA A 338 -3.00 -11.51 -13.60
N LEU A 339 -3.36 -10.44 -14.31
CA LEU A 339 -3.79 -10.50 -15.71
C LEU A 339 -2.65 -10.87 -16.67
N ILE A 340 -1.43 -10.40 -16.43
CA ILE A 340 -0.23 -10.83 -17.18
C ILE A 340 -0.01 -12.33 -16.99
N PHE A 341 -0.03 -12.82 -15.75
CA PHE A 341 0.09 -14.26 -15.48
C PHE A 341 -1.05 -15.07 -16.09
N LEU A 342 -2.28 -14.55 -16.09
CA LEU A 342 -3.40 -15.19 -16.76
C LEU A 342 -3.17 -15.27 -18.27
N GLY A 343 -2.75 -14.17 -18.91
CA GLY A 343 -2.41 -14.15 -20.34
C GLY A 343 -1.29 -15.14 -20.68
N LEU A 344 -0.22 -15.17 -19.87
CA LEU A 344 0.87 -16.15 -20.00
C LEU A 344 0.37 -17.58 -19.80
N LYS A 345 -0.54 -17.81 -18.87
CA LYS A 345 -1.16 -19.12 -18.66
C LYS A 345 -1.91 -19.52 -19.91
N ARG A 346 -2.84 -18.69 -20.39
CA ARG A 346 -3.63 -18.95 -21.61
C ARG A 346 -2.72 -19.23 -22.81
N TRP A 347 -1.64 -18.47 -22.98
CA TRP A 347 -0.64 -18.73 -24.01
C TRP A 347 0.08 -20.07 -23.83
N GLY A 348 0.52 -20.38 -22.61
CA GLY A 348 1.17 -21.64 -22.24
C GLY A 348 0.27 -22.88 -22.38
N GLN A 349 -1.06 -22.74 -22.22
CA GLN A 349 -2.00 -23.86 -22.39
C GLN A 349 -1.87 -24.51 -23.77
N HIS A 350 -1.51 -23.74 -24.80
CA HIS A 350 -1.31 -24.24 -26.16
C HIS A 350 -0.13 -25.21 -26.30
N PHE A 351 0.83 -25.17 -25.39
CA PHE A 351 2.07 -25.96 -25.48
C PHE A 351 2.11 -27.11 -24.47
N ILE A 352 1.65 -26.87 -23.24
CA ILE A 352 1.81 -27.82 -22.12
C ILE A 352 0.46 -28.30 -21.55
N GLY A 353 -0.66 -27.86 -22.12
CA GLY A 353 -2.01 -28.20 -21.64
C GLY A 353 -2.46 -27.34 -20.45
N SER A 354 -3.78 -27.31 -20.21
CA SER A 354 -4.40 -26.38 -19.26
C SER A 354 -3.96 -26.55 -17.81
N LYS A 355 -3.92 -27.80 -17.32
CA LYS A 355 -3.53 -28.12 -15.94
C LYS A 355 -2.06 -27.80 -15.68
N ALA A 356 -1.16 -28.17 -16.60
CA ALA A 356 0.25 -27.86 -16.45
C ALA A 356 0.49 -26.34 -16.52
N ALA A 357 -0.16 -25.62 -17.44
CA ALA A 357 -0.04 -24.17 -17.53
C ALA A 357 -0.56 -23.45 -16.28
N LEU A 358 -1.64 -23.95 -15.64
CA LEU A 358 -2.11 -23.43 -14.35
C LEU A 358 -1.02 -23.56 -13.28
N VAL A 359 -0.44 -24.75 -13.11
CA VAL A 359 0.60 -25.00 -12.09
C VAL A 359 1.89 -24.22 -12.40
N VAL A 360 2.37 -24.29 -13.64
CA VAL A 360 3.66 -23.71 -14.06
C VAL A 360 3.61 -22.19 -14.10
N VAL A 361 2.51 -21.57 -14.53
CA VAL A 361 2.45 -20.11 -14.66
C VAL A 361 1.83 -19.46 -13.45
N LEU A 362 0.58 -19.82 -13.12
CA LEU A 362 -0.16 -19.19 -12.02
C LEU A 362 0.31 -19.70 -10.65
N GLY A 363 0.65 -20.99 -10.54
CA GLY A 363 1.27 -21.56 -9.34
C GLY A 363 2.63 -20.93 -9.06
N PHE A 364 3.52 -20.89 -10.05
CA PHE A 364 4.83 -20.21 -9.91
C PHE A 364 4.70 -18.73 -9.59
N GLY A 365 3.80 -18.00 -10.27
CA GLY A 365 3.53 -16.59 -9.97
C GLY A 365 3.08 -16.36 -8.52
N SER A 366 2.24 -17.27 -7.99
CA SER A 366 1.80 -17.24 -6.60
C SER A 366 2.95 -17.52 -5.62
N VAL A 367 3.80 -18.51 -5.91
CA VAL A 367 4.98 -18.85 -5.09
C VAL A 367 5.95 -17.67 -5.01
N LEU A 368 6.27 -17.05 -6.16
CA LEU A 368 7.14 -15.88 -6.19
C LEU A 368 6.53 -14.71 -5.41
N SER A 369 5.24 -14.44 -5.58
CA SER A 369 4.55 -13.34 -4.89
C SER A 369 4.59 -13.51 -3.38
N ILE A 370 4.22 -14.70 -2.88
CA ILE A 370 4.25 -15.04 -1.45
C ILE A 370 5.67 -14.98 -0.89
N GLY A 371 6.65 -15.59 -1.58
CA GLY A 371 8.03 -15.63 -1.11
C GLY A 371 8.64 -14.24 -0.98
N LEU A 372 8.43 -13.38 -1.99
CA LEU A 372 8.86 -11.99 -1.95
C LEU A 372 8.18 -11.19 -0.85
N LEU A 373 6.87 -11.38 -0.68
CA LEU A 373 6.12 -10.73 0.38
C LEU A 373 6.69 -11.12 1.75
N TRP A 374 6.90 -12.40 2.02
CA TRP A 374 7.52 -12.86 3.27
C TRP A 374 8.91 -12.29 3.49
N ASN A 375 9.74 -12.21 2.45
CA ASN A 375 11.05 -11.59 2.55
C ASN A 375 10.95 -10.12 3.00
N THR A 376 9.99 -9.36 2.44
CA THR A 376 9.70 -8.00 2.90
C THR A 376 9.24 -7.96 4.36
N TYR A 377 8.39 -8.89 4.80
CA TYR A 377 7.96 -8.93 6.20
C TYR A 377 9.09 -9.27 7.17
N ILE A 378 10.01 -10.14 6.78
CA ILE A 378 11.24 -10.46 7.55
C ILE A 378 12.10 -9.20 7.66
N PHE A 379 12.30 -8.49 6.56
CA PHE A 379 13.01 -7.22 6.58
C PHE A 379 12.37 -6.21 7.53
N MET A 380 11.05 -6.02 7.44
CA MET A 380 10.31 -5.08 8.30
C MET A 380 10.40 -5.46 9.78
N GLN A 381 10.30 -6.75 10.12
CA GLN A 381 10.47 -7.18 11.51
C GLN A 381 11.91 -6.94 12.00
N ALA A 382 12.92 -7.25 11.18
CA ALA A 382 14.32 -6.97 11.53
C ALA A 382 14.56 -5.48 11.77
N ARG A 383 13.94 -4.62 10.96
CA ARG A 383 13.94 -3.16 11.15
C ARG A 383 13.32 -2.77 12.49
N THR A 384 12.19 -3.35 12.87
CA THR A 384 11.55 -3.12 14.17
C THR A 384 12.48 -3.47 15.33
N LEU A 385 13.17 -4.60 15.27
CA LEU A 385 14.10 -5.00 16.33
C LEU A 385 15.26 -4.02 16.47
N LYS A 386 15.77 -3.48 15.35
CA LYS A 386 16.78 -2.42 15.37
C LYS A 386 16.24 -1.15 16.03
N LEU A 387 15.01 -0.75 15.70
CA LEU A 387 14.36 0.37 16.37
C LEU A 387 14.21 0.13 17.88
N GLU A 388 13.67 -1.02 18.29
CA GLU A 388 13.51 -1.35 19.71
C GLU A 388 14.84 -1.32 20.48
N ALA A 389 15.93 -1.80 19.87
CA ALA A 389 17.27 -1.70 20.43
C ALA A 389 17.71 -0.24 20.62
N LEU A 390 17.46 0.62 19.62
CA LEU A 390 17.73 2.06 19.73
C LEU A 390 16.92 2.70 20.85
N ALA A 391 15.59 2.51 20.90
CA ALA A 391 14.75 3.07 21.98
C ALA A 391 15.24 2.63 23.35
N SER A 392 15.50 1.32 23.52
CA SER A 392 15.93 0.78 24.80
C SER A 392 17.27 1.39 25.24
N ASN A 393 18.19 1.62 24.31
CA ASN A 393 19.49 2.24 24.62
C ASN A 393 19.36 3.73 24.97
N LEU A 394 18.51 4.46 24.24
CA LEU A 394 18.25 5.88 24.51
C LEU A 394 17.51 6.09 25.85
N ALA A 395 16.49 5.27 26.13
CA ALA A 395 15.72 5.33 27.37
C ALA A 395 16.57 5.07 28.62
N ALA A 396 17.64 4.27 28.48
CA ALA A 396 18.60 4.00 29.56
C ALA A 396 19.60 5.15 29.81
N ARG A 397 19.55 6.23 29.03
CA ARG A 397 20.49 7.36 29.11
C ARG A 397 19.78 8.65 29.50
N PRO A 398 20.48 9.56 30.20
CA PRO A 398 19.97 10.92 30.37
C PRO A 398 19.82 11.60 29.02
N GLN A 399 18.71 12.32 28.85
CA GLN A 399 18.48 13.11 27.65
C GLN A 399 19.54 14.23 27.55
N PRO A 400 20.20 14.41 26.40
CA PRO A 400 21.09 15.55 26.17
C PRO A 400 20.28 16.86 26.05
N ALA A 401 20.94 18.01 26.23
CA ALA A 401 20.36 19.33 25.98
C ALA A 401 20.21 19.60 24.46
N ALA A 402 19.39 18.80 23.79
CA ALA A 402 19.07 18.88 22.36
C ALA A 402 17.58 18.59 22.12
N THR A 403 17.03 19.27 21.13
CA THR A 403 15.66 19.06 20.64
C THR A 403 15.62 18.59 19.19
N VAL A 404 16.72 18.78 18.45
CA VAL A 404 16.89 18.35 17.06
C VAL A 404 17.93 17.24 16.99
N PHE A 405 17.58 16.12 16.37
CA PHE A 405 18.39 14.90 16.35
C PHE A 405 18.54 14.36 14.93
N ALA A 406 19.78 14.13 14.52
CA ALA A 406 20.10 13.34 13.35
C ALA A 406 20.51 11.91 13.74
N LEU A 407 19.87 10.92 13.13
CA LEU A 407 20.27 9.52 13.20
C LEU A 407 21.28 9.22 12.10
N ASP A 408 22.49 8.85 12.50
CA ASP A 408 23.51 8.24 11.65
C ASP A 408 23.40 6.72 11.76
N ASP A 409 22.68 6.13 10.79
CA ASP A 409 22.35 4.70 10.76
C ASP A 409 23.43 3.87 10.07
N GLY A 410 24.18 3.12 10.88
CA GLY A 410 25.24 2.19 10.47
C GLY A 410 24.75 0.84 9.95
N PHE A 411 23.45 0.53 10.00
CA PHE A 411 22.92 -0.70 9.41
C PHE A 411 22.75 -0.52 7.89
N VAL A 412 23.84 -0.78 7.14
CA VAL A 412 24.00 -0.37 5.72
C VAL A 412 23.13 -1.13 4.70
N ASP A 413 22.48 -2.23 5.08
CA ASP A 413 21.76 -3.10 4.15
C ASP A 413 20.24 -2.84 4.09
N TYR A 414 19.87 -1.73 3.45
CA TYR A 414 18.50 -1.53 2.96
C TYR A 414 18.41 -2.07 1.52
N PRO A 415 17.64 -3.15 1.25
CA PRO A 415 17.33 -3.55 -0.11
C PRO A 415 16.80 -2.37 -0.92
N SER A 416 17.08 -2.28 -2.22
CA SER A 416 16.83 -1.10 -3.08
C SER A 416 15.39 -0.57 -3.13
N ARG A 417 14.43 -1.31 -2.56
CA ARG A 417 13.01 -0.95 -2.46
C ARG A 417 12.60 -0.44 -1.08
N HIS A 418 13.44 -0.63 -0.06
CA HIS A 418 13.17 -0.22 1.31
C HIS A 418 13.85 1.12 1.59
N VAL A 419 13.10 2.04 2.19
CA VAL A 419 13.60 3.37 2.55
C VAL A 419 14.37 3.31 3.89
N PRO A 420 15.36 4.21 4.10
CA PRO A 420 15.98 4.41 5.41
C PRO A 420 14.97 4.83 6.49
N PHE A 421 15.41 5.01 7.73
CA PHE A 421 14.56 5.58 8.79
C PHE A 421 14.07 6.98 8.43
N GLY A 422 12.75 7.18 8.45
CA GLY A 422 12.11 8.45 8.15
C GLY A 422 11.96 9.33 9.39
N LEU A 423 11.63 10.61 9.16
CA LEU A 423 11.34 11.61 10.19
C LEU A 423 10.32 11.11 11.24
N ALA A 424 9.24 10.48 10.78
CA ALA A 424 8.18 9.94 11.63
C ALA A 424 8.69 8.92 12.64
N GLU A 425 9.48 7.97 12.16
CA GLU A 425 10.05 6.88 12.98
C GLU A 425 11.04 7.44 13.98
N VAL A 426 12.05 8.22 13.53
CA VAL A 426 13.08 8.75 14.42
C VAL A 426 12.47 9.68 15.48
N THR A 427 11.56 10.57 15.09
CA THR A 427 10.86 11.46 16.03
C THR A 427 10.01 10.67 17.03
N GLY A 428 9.25 9.66 16.56
CA GLY A 428 8.44 8.80 17.42
C GLY A 428 9.28 8.03 18.44
N MET A 429 10.45 7.56 18.03
CA MET A 429 11.40 6.84 18.86
C MET A 429 12.01 7.69 19.98
N LEU A 430 12.40 8.92 19.68
CA LEU A 430 12.89 9.87 20.69
C LEU A 430 11.82 10.12 21.76
N ARG A 431 10.56 10.23 21.35
CA ARG A 431 9.44 10.42 22.27
C ARG A 431 9.14 9.22 23.13
N LEU A 432 9.24 8.00 22.57
CA LEU A 432 9.13 6.79 23.39
C LEU A 432 10.23 6.72 24.45
N SER A 433 11.44 7.18 24.10
CA SER A 433 12.63 7.08 24.94
C SER A 433 12.67 8.13 26.06
N TRP A 434 12.35 9.39 25.76
CA TRP A 434 12.49 10.52 26.69
C TRP A 434 11.20 11.29 26.97
N GLY A 435 10.05 10.78 26.52
CA GLY A 435 8.75 11.39 26.75
C GLY A 435 8.34 12.42 25.70
N ASN A 436 7.25 13.14 25.97
CA ASN A 436 6.50 13.87 24.96
C ASN A 436 6.98 15.31 24.74
N GLN A 437 8.27 15.48 24.49
CA GLN A 437 8.86 16.77 24.12
C GLN A 437 8.71 17.04 22.61
N PRO A 438 8.81 18.31 22.18
CA PRO A 438 8.78 18.70 20.77
C PRO A 438 10.09 18.32 20.04
N PHE A 439 10.47 17.04 20.10
CA PHE A 439 11.62 16.51 19.39
C PHE A 439 11.42 16.61 17.88
N PHE A 440 12.52 16.88 17.19
CA PHE A 440 12.65 16.74 15.76
C PHE A 440 13.74 15.72 15.44
N GLY A 441 13.34 14.51 15.08
CA GLY A 441 14.25 13.44 14.68
C GLY A 441 14.19 13.16 13.19
N PHE A 442 15.33 12.99 12.54
CA PHE A 442 15.43 12.57 11.14
C PHE A 442 16.68 11.72 10.89
N ALA A 443 16.78 11.05 9.74
CA ALA A 443 17.99 10.34 9.34
C ALA A 443 18.65 11.02 8.13
N LEU A 444 19.96 11.26 8.21
CA LEU A 444 20.71 12.01 7.18
C LEU A 444 20.69 11.36 5.79
N ARG A 445 20.45 10.05 5.73
CA ARG A 445 20.38 9.32 4.45
C ARG A 445 19.05 9.52 3.72
N ALA A 446 17.96 9.73 4.47
CA ALA A 446 16.63 9.91 3.89
C ALA A 446 16.39 11.37 3.51
N GLU A 447 16.92 12.30 4.29
CA GLU A 447 16.58 13.71 4.20
C GLU A 447 17.65 14.57 3.54
N ARG A 448 17.21 15.67 2.92
CA ARG A 448 18.09 16.61 2.23
C ARG A 448 18.88 17.47 3.22
N PRO A 449 20.01 18.08 2.79
CA PRO A 449 20.72 19.09 3.58
C PRO A 449 19.84 20.25 4.07
N THR A 450 18.73 20.53 3.37
CA THR A 450 17.77 21.60 3.63
C THR A 450 16.66 21.24 4.62
N ILE A 451 16.67 20.04 5.22
CA ILE A 451 15.56 19.52 6.04
C ILE A 451 15.11 20.45 7.17
N LEU A 452 16.03 21.19 7.81
CA LEU A 452 15.65 22.14 8.87
C LEU A 452 14.84 23.32 8.31
N GLN A 453 15.19 23.81 7.12
CA GLN A 453 14.47 24.89 6.44
C GLN A 453 13.12 24.39 5.92
N GLU A 454 13.07 23.17 5.40
CA GLU A 454 11.83 22.55 4.96
C GLU A 454 10.86 22.33 6.13
N MET A 455 11.38 21.91 7.28
CA MET A 455 10.59 21.80 8.51
C MET A 455 10.11 23.17 9.02
N GLU A 456 10.94 24.22 8.90
CA GLU A 456 10.55 25.59 9.24
C GLU A 456 9.35 26.07 8.38
N VAL A 457 9.38 25.78 7.09
CA VAL A 457 8.25 26.07 6.19
C VAL A 457 7.04 25.21 6.53
N ALA A 458 7.27 23.91 6.80
CA ALA A 458 6.19 22.99 7.13
C ALA A 458 5.49 23.39 8.44
N ARG A 459 6.20 23.73 9.51
CA ARG A 459 5.61 24.09 10.81
C ARG A 459 4.79 25.38 10.77
N THR A 460 5.19 26.33 9.93
CA THR A 460 4.54 27.65 9.80
C THR A 460 3.37 27.62 8.81
N SER A 461 3.22 26.53 8.04
CA SER A 461 2.12 26.36 7.10
C SER A 461 0.77 26.15 7.79
N PRO A 462 -0.33 26.72 7.28
CA PRO A 462 -1.67 26.53 7.84
C PRO A 462 -2.08 25.04 7.87
N GLY A 463 -2.64 24.59 8.99
CA GLY A 463 -3.12 23.21 9.16
C GLY A 463 -2.01 22.16 9.23
N SER A 464 -0.77 22.57 9.50
CA SER A 464 0.38 21.67 9.61
C SER A 464 0.32 20.81 10.87
N ALA A 465 0.72 19.54 10.72
CA ALA A 465 0.89 18.60 11.83
C ALA A 465 2.17 18.86 12.65
N PHE A 466 3.04 19.77 12.19
CA PHE A 466 4.38 20.00 12.73
C PHE A 466 4.54 21.35 13.46
N THR A 467 3.44 22.06 13.72
CA THR A 467 3.44 23.40 14.35
C THR A 467 4.23 23.49 15.65
N HIS A 468 4.32 22.40 16.40
CA HIS A 468 5.00 22.31 17.68
C HIS A 468 6.51 22.02 17.59
N ILE A 469 7.05 21.76 16.39
CA ILE A 469 8.46 21.45 16.20
C ILE A 469 9.29 22.73 16.03
N ASP A 470 10.40 22.87 16.75
CA ASP A 470 11.39 23.94 16.53
C ASP A 470 12.65 23.39 15.85
N PRO A 471 12.82 23.56 14.53
CA PRO A 471 13.99 23.08 13.80
C PRO A 471 15.24 23.92 14.04
N SER A 472 15.15 25.06 14.75
CA SER A 472 16.28 25.93 15.11
C SER A 472 16.88 25.61 16.48
N GLY A 473 16.31 24.63 17.19
CA GLY A 473 16.74 24.24 18.52
C GLY A 473 18.13 23.58 18.59
N PRO A 474 18.64 23.34 19.81
CA PRO A 474 19.95 22.71 19.99
C PRO A 474 19.99 21.31 19.39
N GLN A 475 21.12 20.97 18.77
CA GLN A 475 21.26 19.80 17.92
C GLN A 475 22.13 18.70 18.56
N ALA A 476 21.86 17.45 18.19
CA ALA A 476 22.73 16.31 18.48
C ALA A 476 22.69 15.26 17.37
N THR A 477 23.78 14.51 17.22
CA THR A 477 23.84 13.34 16.34
C THR A 477 23.83 12.07 17.17
N ILE A 478 22.96 11.12 16.80
CA ILE A 478 22.89 9.78 17.35
C ILE A 478 23.60 8.86 16.37
N SER A 479 24.73 8.27 16.76
CA SER A 479 25.36 7.21 15.97
C SER A 479 24.77 5.86 16.39
N PHE A 480 24.20 5.15 15.43
CA PHE A 480 23.52 3.87 15.61
C PHE A 480 24.22 2.80 14.80
N GLN A 481 25.19 2.11 15.41
CA GLN A 481 26.07 1.16 14.74
C GLN A 481 25.71 -0.30 15.06
N PRO A 482 26.01 -1.26 14.16
CA PRO A 482 25.86 -2.68 14.45
C PRO A 482 26.71 -3.09 15.66
N GLY A 483 26.06 -3.70 16.66
CA GLY A 483 26.74 -4.25 17.84
C GLY A 483 27.23 -5.68 17.63
N PRO A 484 27.81 -6.32 18.67
CA PRO A 484 28.37 -7.68 18.57
C PRO A 484 27.33 -8.76 18.28
N GLY A 485 26.06 -8.51 18.58
CA GLY A 485 24.93 -9.40 18.29
C GLY A 485 24.26 -9.14 16.94
N ALA A 486 24.75 -8.20 16.14
CA ALA A 486 24.21 -7.91 14.82
C ALA A 486 24.44 -9.09 13.86
N VAL A 487 23.37 -9.53 13.21
CA VAL A 487 23.36 -10.65 12.26
C VAL A 487 22.41 -10.33 11.09
N PRO A 488 22.49 -11.04 9.96
CA PRO A 488 21.59 -10.83 8.83
C PRO A 488 20.11 -10.93 9.21
N ASN A 489 19.24 -10.17 8.52
CA ASN A 489 17.83 -9.97 8.89
C ASN A 489 17.06 -11.28 9.12
N LEU A 490 17.22 -12.28 8.25
CA LEU A 490 16.55 -13.59 8.39
C LEU A 490 16.99 -14.32 9.68
N ALA A 491 18.28 -14.32 9.97
CA ALA A 491 18.83 -14.95 11.17
C ALA A 491 18.36 -14.20 12.43
N LEU A 492 18.35 -12.87 12.40
CA LEU A 492 17.87 -12.03 13.49
C LEU A 492 16.41 -12.33 13.82
N VAL A 493 15.53 -12.31 12.82
CA VAL A 493 14.09 -12.56 13.00
C VAL A 493 13.83 -13.98 13.49
N ARG A 494 14.57 -14.98 12.97
CA ARG A 494 14.48 -16.36 13.46
C ARG A 494 14.90 -16.47 14.93
N LYS A 495 16.00 -15.79 15.32
CA LYS A 495 16.47 -15.76 16.72
C LYS A 495 15.43 -15.09 17.62
N TYR A 496 14.89 -13.95 17.19
CA TYR A 496 13.84 -13.22 17.91
C TYR A 496 12.60 -14.09 18.18
N TYR A 497 12.01 -14.71 17.16
CA TYR A 497 10.84 -15.58 17.40
C TYR A 497 11.20 -16.84 18.18
N GLY A 498 12.42 -17.36 18.04
CA GLY A 498 12.91 -18.44 18.91
C GLY A 498 12.95 -18.03 20.39
N CYS A 499 13.36 -16.79 20.68
CA CYS A 499 13.38 -16.29 22.06
C CYS A 499 11.98 -15.92 22.55
N ARG A 500 11.16 -15.27 21.73
CA ARG A 500 9.80 -14.85 22.11
C ARG A 500 8.80 -16.00 22.24
N LEU A 501 8.74 -16.89 21.25
CA LEU A 501 7.70 -17.93 21.19
C LEU A 501 8.12 -19.24 21.86
N LEU A 502 9.43 -19.50 21.94
CA LEU A 502 9.98 -20.75 22.49
C LEU A 502 10.83 -20.52 23.74
N SER A 503 10.88 -19.30 24.28
CA SER A 503 11.62 -18.91 25.48
C SER A 503 13.09 -19.34 25.49
N ARG A 504 13.73 -19.41 24.32
CA ARG A 504 15.11 -19.91 24.17
C ARG A 504 16.18 -18.93 24.69
N CYS A 505 15.85 -17.66 24.81
CA CYS A 505 16.72 -16.61 25.35
C CYS A 505 15.91 -15.41 25.83
N ASP A 506 16.56 -14.47 26.52
CA ASP A 506 15.96 -13.19 26.87
C ASP A 506 15.99 -12.22 25.66
N VAL A 507 14.82 -11.69 25.30
CA VAL A 507 14.66 -10.70 24.23
C VAL A 507 15.39 -9.40 24.59
N SER A 508 15.42 -9.01 25.87
CA SER A 508 16.10 -7.78 26.29
C SER A 508 17.61 -7.85 26.03
N GLN A 509 18.23 -8.99 26.35
CA GLN A 509 19.64 -9.25 26.09
C GLN A 509 19.93 -9.29 24.58
N LEU A 510 19.04 -9.87 23.78
CA LEU A 510 19.15 -9.86 22.32
C LEU A 510 19.18 -8.41 21.78
N LEU A 511 18.28 -7.55 22.25
CA LEU A 511 18.20 -6.16 21.82
C LEU A 511 19.42 -5.34 22.26
N GLN A 512 19.93 -5.55 23.48
CA GLN A 512 21.12 -4.87 23.97
C GLN A 512 22.37 -5.17 23.15
N GLN A 513 22.52 -6.40 22.66
CA GLN A 513 23.66 -6.80 21.84
C GLN A 513 23.53 -6.36 20.38
N LEU A 514 22.33 -5.95 19.95
CA LEU A 514 22.06 -5.70 18.54
C LEU A 514 22.75 -4.45 18.02
N ALA A 515 22.87 -3.41 18.85
CA ALA A 515 23.34 -2.10 18.40
C ALA A 515 24.17 -1.37 19.46
N ASP A 516 25.20 -0.69 19.00
CA ASP A 516 25.98 0.27 19.76
C ASP A 516 25.50 1.68 19.47
N VAL A 517 25.07 2.40 20.51
CA VAL A 517 24.49 3.74 20.40
C VAL A 517 25.35 4.76 21.11
N THR A 518 25.69 5.85 20.44
CA THR A 518 26.36 7.01 21.03
C THR A 518 25.67 8.31 20.64
N ILE A 519 25.77 9.33 21.48
CA ILE A 519 25.15 10.64 21.26
C ILE A 519 26.23 11.70 21.33
N LYS A 520 26.31 12.53 20.30
CA LYS A 520 27.23 13.67 20.24
C LYS A 520 26.43 14.97 20.12
N PRO A 521 26.33 15.78 21.19
CA PRO A 521 25.76 17.12 21.12
C PRO A 521 26.59 18.03 20.20
N GLY A 522 25.91 18.93 19.50
CA GLY A 522 26.53 19.91 18.60
C GLY A 522 25.85 19.97 17.22
N PRO A 523 26.30 20.90 16.36
CA PRO A 523 25.76 21.04 15.01
C PRO A 523 25.84 19.72 14.22
N ILE A 524 24.76 19.39 13.52
CA ILE A 524 24.68 18.20 12.68
C ILE A 524 25.46 18.47 11.39
N ALA A 525 26.46 17.63 11.12
CA ALA A 525 27.30 17.77 9.93
C ALA A 525 26.49 17.59 8.63
N GLY A 526 26.75 18.44 7.63
CA GLY A 526 26.12 18.36 6.30
C GLY A 526 24.69 18.90 6.21
N ILE A 527 24.16 19.50 7.28
CA ILE A 527 22.83 20.12 7.31
C ILE A 527 22.95 21.64 7.32
N LEU A 528 22.13 22.30 6.49
CA LEU A 528 22.05 23.75 6.45
C LEU A 528 21.16 24.26 7.61
N PRO A 529 21.61 25.28 8.36
CA PRO A 529 20.82 25.84 9.45
C PRO A 529 19.58 26.59 8.93
N VAL A 530 18.63 26.82 9.83
CA VAL A 530 17.51 27.73 9.58
C VAL A 530 18.05 29.16 9.49
N ASP A 531 17.80 29.82 8.36
CA ASP A 531 18.30 31.17 8.09
C ASP A 531 17.45 32.21 8.85
N ARG A 532 17.81 32.48 10.12
CA ARG A 532 17.07 33.41 11.01
C ARG A 532 16.97 34.84 10.44
N SER A 533 17.86 35.21 9.52
CA SER A 533 17.92 36.56 8.95
C SER A 533 16.76 36.93 8.02
N LYS A 534 16.02 35.94 7.50
CA LYS A 534 14.86 36.17 6.61
C LYS A 534 13.52 36.15 7.35
N THR A 535 13.45 35.54 8.53
CA THR A 535 12.20 35.41 9.30
C THR A 535 11.81 36.74 9.96
N ASP A 536 12.78 37.57 10.35
CA ASP A 536 12.55 38.92 10.89
C ASP A 536 12.24 39.97 9.80
N ALA A 537 12.35 39.59 8.52
CA ALA A 537 12.18 40.48 7.37
C ALA A 537 10.91 40.21 6.53
N ALA A 538 9.99 39.36 7.01
CA ALA A 538 8.69 39.17 6.36
C ALA A 538 7.69 40.21 6.91
N PRO A 539 7.25 41.22 6.12
CA PRO A 539 6.18 42.09 6.55
C PRO A 539 4.87 41.30 6.61
N SER A 540 4.15 41.45 7.72
CA SER A 540 2.78 40.95 7.89
C SER A 540 1.92 41.29 6.68
N ARG A 541 1.31 40.28 6.05
CA ARG A 541 0.17 40.45 5.15
C ARG A 541 -0.97 39.56 5.60
#